data_AF-A0A7L3UWP5-F1
#
_entry.id   AF-A0A7L3UWP5-F1
#
_cell.length_a   1.000
_cell.length_b   1.000
_cell.length_c   1.000
_cell.angle_alpha   90.00
_cell.angle_beta   90.00
_cell.angle_gamma   90.00
#
_symmetry.space_group_name_H-M   'P 1'
#
loop_
_entity.id
_entity.type
_entity.pdbx_description
1 polymer ?
#
loop_
_entity_poly.entity_id
_entity_poly.type
_entity_poly.pdbx_seq_one_letter_code
_entity_poly.pdbx_strand_id
1 'polypeptide(L)'
;LPDRDECSEGSHGCGGAQSCLNTFGGHLCIPRELCRGPYAPHPRNNGTCVCPGGVPGCAPRPRWLLHRFLALPQTPEVPTGIFQLRHP
;
A
#
# COMPACT_ATOMS: atom_id res chain seq x y z
N LEU A 1 -16.91 -14.68 -15.46
CA LEU A 1 -15.76 -15.56 -15.14
C LEU A 1 -15.10 -15.02 -13.87
N PRO A 2 -14.61 -15.89 -12.97
CA PRO A 2 -13.79 -15.44 -11.84
C PRO A 2 -12.53 -14.77 -12.39
N ASP A 3 -12.08 -13.74 -11.67
CA ASP A 3 -10.81 -13.08 -11.91
C ASP A 3 -9.66 -14.09 -11.69
N ARG A 4 -8.66 -14.05 -12.57
CA ARG A 4 -7.53 -14.98 -12.52
C ARG A 4 -6.50 -14.44 -11.52
N ASP A 5 -6.12 -15.24 -10.54
CA ASP A 5 -5.13 -14.81 -9.55
C ASP A 5 -3.71 -15.14 -10.03
N GLU A 6 -3.10 -14.22 -10.78
CA GLU A 6 -1.76 -14.44 -11.30
C GLU A 6 -0.69 -14.50 -10.20
N CYS A 7 -0.98 -13.96 -9.00
CA CYS A 7 -0.10 -14.05 -7.85
C CYS A 7 -0.05 -15.47 -7.29
N SER A 8 -1.22 -16.07 -7.07
CA SER A 8 -1.35 -17.45 -6.59
C SER A 8 -0.86 -18.46 -7.62
N GLU A 9 -1.02 -18.17 -8.90
CA GLU A 9 -0.55 -19.00 -10.01
C GLU A 9 0.94 -18.79 -10.34
N GLY A 10 1.60 -17.80 -9.74
CA GLY A 10 3.01 -17.49 -10.01
C GLY A 10 3.28 -16.95 -11.43
N SER A 11 2.25 -16.50 -12.14
CA SER A 11 2.33 -16.00 -13.53
C SER A 11 2.42 -14.46 -13.62
N HIS A 12 2.62 -13.80 -12.48
CA HIS A 12 2.59 -12.36 -12.29
C HIS A 12 3.82 -11.56 -12.79
N GLY A 13 4.85 -12.20 -13.37
CA GLY A 13 6.00 -11.51 -13.97
C GLY A 13 6.83 -10.55 -13.08
N CYS A 14 6.49 -10.41 -11.79
CA CYS A 14 7.16 -9.48 -10.88
C CYS A 14 8.63 -9.85 -10.65
N GLY A 15 9.51 -8.85 -10.60
CA GLY A 15 10.93 -9.05 -10.32
C GLY A 15 11.15 -9.55 -8.88
N GLY A 16 12.32 -10.17 -8.62
CA GLY A 16 12.62 -10.77 -7.29
C GLY A 16 12.63 -9.79 -6.10
N ALA A 17 12.76 -8.49 -6.36
CA ALA A 17 12.65 -7.42 -5.38
C ALA A 17 11.21 -6.86 -5.25
N GLN A 18 10.23 -7.46 -5.91
CA GLN A 18 8.83 -7.07 -5.91
C GLN A 18 7.94 -8.20 -5.36
N SER A 19 6.84 -7.83 -4.72
CA SER A 19 5.74 -8.69 -4.30
C SER A 19 4.57 -8.52 -5.25
N CYS A 20 3.83 -9.60 -5.47
CA CYS A 20 2.60 -9.58 -6.25
C CYS A 20 1.40 -9.25 -5.36
N LEU A 21 0.53 -8.36 -5.83
CA LEU A 21 -0.78 -8.10 -5.26
C LEU A 21 -1.87 -8.37 -6.32
N ASN A 22 -2.74 -9.34 -6.06
CA ASN A 22 -3.83 -9.66 -6.98
C ASN A 22 -4.90 -8.57 -6.93
N THR A 23 -5.41 -8.18 -8.09
CA THR A 23 -6.43 -7.14 -8.25
C THR A 23 -7.49 -7.60 -9.24
N PHE A 24 -8.72 -7.08 -9.13
CA PHE A 24 -9.72 -7.44 -10.11
C PHE A 24 -9.30 -6.95 -11.51
N GLY A 25 -9.14 -7.88 -12.45
CA GLY A 25 -8.67 -7.64 -13.81
C GLY A 25 -7.15 -7.75 -14.00
N GLY A 26 -6.39 -8.24 -13.02
CA GLY A 26 -4.95 -8.51 -13.16
C GLY A 26 -4.14 -8.39 -11.85
N HIS A 27 -2.88 -7.99 -11.91
CA HIS A 27 -2.02 -7.88 -10.71
C HIS A 27 -1.14 -6.62 -10.72
N LEU A 28 -0.66 -6.27 -9.53
CA LEU A 28 0.31 -5.19 -9.32
C LEU A 28 1.60 -5.74 -8.71
N CYS A 29 2.73 -5.36 -9.30
CA CYS A 29 4.05 -5.63 -8.74
C CYS A 29 4.51 -4.46 -7.88
N ILE A 30 4.48 -4.63 -6.56
CA ILE A 30 4.89 -3.62 -5.59
C ILE A 30 6.27 -3.97 -5.04
N PRO A 31 7.15 -3.01 -4.72
CA PRO A 31 8.45 -3.32 -4.10
C PRO A 31 8.28 -4.15 -2.80
N ARG A 32 9.15 -5.15 -2.58
CA ARG A 32 9.21 -5.93 -1.32
C ARG A 32 9.56 -5.06 -0.11
N GLU A 33 10.37 -4.04 -0.37
CA GLU A 33 10.54 -2.84 0.47
C GLU A 33 9.26 -1.99 0.40
N LEU A 34 8.15 -2.61 0.80
CA LEU A 34 6.82 -2.00 0.75
C LEU A 34 6.77 -0.79 1.68
N CYS A 35 7.45 -0.85 2.81
CA CYS A 35 7.44 0.22 3.79
C CYS A 35 8.83 0.83 3.85
N ARG A 36 8.95 2.12 3.50
CA ARG A 36 10.23 2.83 3.51
C ARG A 36 10.32 3.73 4.74
N GLY A 37 11.46 3.74 5.42
CA GLY A 37 11.68 4.56 6.62
C GLY A 37 11.07 3.94 7.88
N PRO A 38 10.48 4.73 8.81
CA PRO A 38 9.99 4.22 10.10
C PRO A 38 8.67 3.41 10.01
N TYR A 39 8.25 3.09 8.79
CA TYR A 39 7.02 2.35 8.55
C TYR A 39 7.30 0.84 8.55
N ALA A 40 6.43 0.09 9.23
CA ALA A 40 6.45 -1.36 9.27
C ALA A 40 5.24 -1.95 8.53
N PRO A 41 5.35 -3.13 7.89
CA PRO A 41 4.20 -3.79 7.28
C PRO A 41 3.14 -4.13 8.33
N HIS A 42 1.87 -3.95 7.96
CA HIS A 42 0.76 -4.27 8.84
C HIS A 42 0.60 -5.79 8.96
N PRO A 43 0.54 -6.35 10.18
CA PRO A 43 0.59 -7.80 10.40
C PRO A 43 -0.63 -8.56 9.85
N ARG A 44 -1.74 -7.86 9.57
CA ARG A 44 -2.99 -8.46 9.06
C ARG A 44 -3.40 -7.96 7.67
N ASN A 45 -2.70 -6.98 7.11
CA ASN A 45 -3.11 -6.37 5.84
C ASN A 45 -1.91 -6.16 4.92
N ASN A 46 -1.72 -7.12 4.01
CA ASN A 46 -0.70 -7.02 2.98
C ASN A 46 -0.95 -5.76 2.14
N GLY A 47 0.08 -4.94 1.95
CA GLY A 47 -0.07 -3.66 1.27
C GLY A 47 -0.38 -2.46 2.18
N THR A 48 -0.49 -2.63 3.51
CA THR A 48 -0.56 -1.49 4.44
C THR A 48 0.71 -1.36 5.24
N CYS A 49 1.22 -0.14 5.35
CA CYS A 49 2.37 0.22 6.15
C CYS A 49 1.89 1.07 7.33
N VAL A 50 2.29 0.74 8.55
CA VAL A 50 1.97 1.48 9.76
C VAL A 50 3.19 2.19 10.29
N CYS A 51 3.01 3.43 10.75
CA CYS A 51 4.01 4.13 11.54
C CYS A 51 3.65 3.97 13.03
N PRO A 52 4.42 3.20 13.82
CA PRO A 52 4.08 2.97 15.22
C PRO A 52 4.25 4.26 16.05
N GLY A 53 3.36 4.46 17.03
CA GLY A 53 3.47 5.57 17.96
C GLY A 53 4.75 5.44 18.80
N GLY A 54 5.52 6.52 18.91
CA GLY A 54 6.76 6.55 19.68
C GLY A 54 8.03 6.20 18.88
N VAL A 55 7.92 5.88 17.59
CA VAL A 55 9.09 5.71 16.72
C VAL A 55 9.58 7.08 16.23
N PRO A 56 10.86 7.43 16.44
CA PRO A 56 11.46 8.64 15.88
C PRO A 56 11.31 8.67 14.36
N GLY A 57 10.73 9.75 13.82
CA GLY A 57 10.45 9.89 12.40
C GLY A 57 9.02 9.57 11.97
N CYS A 58 8.16 9.04 12.86
CA CYS A 58 6.72 8.87 12.59
C CYS A 58 5.90 10.14 12.80
N ALA A 59 6.27 11.03 13.71
CA ALA A 59 5.70 12.38 13.75
C ALA A 59 6.51 13.29 12.81
N PRO A 60 5.91 14.06 11.87
CA PRO A 60 4.47 14.36 11.64
C PRO A 60 3.81 13.53 10.51
N ARG A 61 4.32 12.34 10.22
CA ARG A 61 3.90 11.52 9.07
C ARG A 61 2.54 10.83 9.30
N PRO A 62 1.82 10.42 8.25
CA PRO A 62 0.57 9.69 8.41
C PRO A 62 0.79 8.34 9.13
N ARG A 63 -0.17 7.97 9.97
CA ARG A 63 -0.10 6.72 10.74
C ARG A 63 -0.19 5.47 9.88
N TRP A 64 -0.84 5.55 8.73
CA TRP A 64 -1.07 4.42 7.82
C TRP A 64 -0.83 4.86 6.37
N LEU A 65 -0.05 4.09 5.63
CA LEU A 65 0.09 4.20 4.18
C LEU A 65 -0.49 2.95 3.55
N LEU A 66 -1.43 3.12 2.61
CA LEU A 66 -1.97 2.01 1.83
C LEU A 66 -1.31 2.00 0.45
N HIS A 67 -0.52 0.96 0.18
CA HIS A 67 0.22 0.81 -1.07
C HIS A 67 -0.66 0.57 -2.29
N ARG A 68 -1.97 0.30 -2.12
CA ARG A 68 -2.97 0.28 -3.20
C ARG A 68 -3.03 1.63 -3.97
N PHE A 69 -2.68 2.75 -3.34
CA PHE A 69 -2.72 4.08 -3.97
C PHE A 69 -1.40 4.54 -4.58
N LEU A 70 -0.28 3.83 -4.37
CA LEU A 70 1.04 4.19 -4.90
C LEU A 70 1.34 3.56 -6.27
N ALA A 71 0.47 2.69 -6.77
CA ALA A 71 0.55 2.10 -8.10
C ALA A 71 -0.23 2.87 -9.18
N LEU A 72 -0.89 3.98 -8.82
CA LEU A 72 -1.46 4.91 -9.80
C LEU A 72 -0.35 5.88 -10.23
N PRO A 73 0.04 5.94 -11.52
CA PRO A 73 1.00 6.95 -12.01
C PRO A 73 0.46 8.39 -11.96
N GLN A 74 -0.68 8.62 -11.31
CA GLN A 74 -1.29 9.92 -11.08
C GLN A 74 -1.99 9.82 -9.72
N THR A 75 -1.28 10.05 -8.62
CA THR A 75 -2.00 10.54 -7.44
C THR A 75 -2.34 11.99 -7.76
N PRO A 76 -3.61 12.39 -7.98
CA PRO A 76 -3.94 13.79 -7.86
C PRO A 76 -3.48 14.20 -6.46
N GLU A 77 -2.72 15.29 -6.35
CA GLU A 77 -2.40 15.90 -5.07
C GLU A 77 -3.68 15.93 -4.23
N VAL A 78 -3.68 15.24 -3.09
CA VAL A 78 -4.81 15.27 -2.16
C VAL A 78 -4.97 16.74 -1.77
N PRO A 79 -6.08 17.41 -2.14
CA PRO A 79 -6.25 18.80 -1.79
C PRO A 79 -6.29 18.89 -0.28
N THR A 80 -5.38 19.69 0.30
CA THR A 80 -5.34 20.01 1.71
C THR A 80 -6.59 20.82 2.08
N GLY A 81 -7.75 20.17 2.20
CA GLY A 81 -9.00 20.92 2.39
C GLY A 81 -10.30 20.17 2.62
N ILE A 82 -10.41 18.85 2.40
CA ILE A 82 -11.73 18.18 2.49
C ILE A 82 -11.62 16.80 3.13
N PHE A 83 -11.34 16.74 4.42
CA PHE A 83 -11.79 15.64 5.29
C PHE A 83 -12.01 16.16 6.72
N GLN A 84 -13.19 16.72 6.99
CA GLN A 84 -13.69 16.84 8.36
C GLN A 84 -14.57 15.62 8.66
N LEU A 85 -13.99 14.60 9.30
CA LEU A 85 -14.79 13.60 10.01
C LEU A 85 -15.35 14.26 11.27
N ARG A 86 -16.55 14.82 11.18
CA ARG A 86 -17.29 15.31 12.34
C ARG A 86 -18.02 14.10 12.94
N HIS A 87 -17.51 13.60 14.06
CA HIS A 87 -18.20 12.62 14.87
C HIS A 87 -19.35 13.32 15.65
N PRO A 88 -20.46 12.61 15.94
CA PRO A 88 -21.62 13.16 16.67
C PRO A 88 -21.30 13.53 18.12
#